data_AF-A0A9E3GVE8-F1
#
_entry.id   AF-A0A9E3GVE8-F1
#
_cell.length_a   1.000
_cell.length_b   1.000
_cell.length_c   1.000
_cell.angle_alpha   90.00
_cell.angle_beta   90.00
_cell.angle_gamma   90.00
#
_symmetry.space_group_name_H-M   'P 1'
#
loop_
_entity.id
_entity.type
_entity.pdbx_description
1 polymer ?
#
loop_
_entity_poly.entity_id
_entity_poly.type
_entity_poly.pdbx_seq_one_letter_code
_entity_poly.pdbx_strand_id
1 'polypeptide(L)' 'MSVVRINVLEVPEGMADVLEERFANRAGEVDKTPGFEAFELLRPTDGSNRFFVYTRWADEASFDAWMES' A
#
# COMPACT_ATOMS: atom_id res chain seq x y z
N MET A 1 -12.58 -4.56 -14.21
CA MET A 1 -11.37 -5.38 -14.44
C MET A 1 -10.41 -4.96 -13.37
N SER A 2 -9.91 -5.90 -12.55
CA SER A 2 -9.12 -5.52 -11.40
C SER A 2 -7.86 -4.78 -11.80
N VAL A 3 -7.53 -3.73 -11.03
CA VAL A 3 -6.36 -2.88 -11.24
C VAL A 3 -5.41 -3.01 -10.06
N VAL A 4 -4.12 -2.85 -10.35
CA VAL A 4 -3.05 -2.85 -9.35
C VAL A 4 -2.43 -1.46 -9.31
N ARG A 5 -2.28 -0.92 -8.10
CA ARG A 5 -1.59 0.35 -7.86
C ARG A 5 -0.43 0.08 -6.93
N ILE A 6 0.77 0.44 -7.39
CA ILE A 6 2.02 0.27 -6.65
C ILE A 6 2.55 1.66 -6.32
N ASN A 7 2.67 1.97 -5.04
CA ASN A 7 3.38 3.17 -4.59
C ASN A 7 4.79 2.79 -4.14
N VAL A 8 5.78 3.54 -4.62
CA VAL A 8 7.19 3.33 -4.29
C VAL A 8 7.61 4.35 -3.25
N LEU A 9 8.09 3.87 -2.11
CA LEU A 9 8.54 4.71 -1.00
C LEU A 9 10.04 4.57 -0.81
N GLU A 10 10.77 5.68 -0.86
CA GLU A 10 12.15 5.73 -0.40
C GLU A 10 12.17 5.97 1.11
N VAL A 11 12.70 5.01 1.85
CA VAL A 11 12.66 5.01 3.32
C VAL A 11 14.04 5.36 3.87
N PRO A 12 14.16 6.36 4.75
CA PRO A 12 15.42 6.64 5.41
C PRO A 12 15.90 5.45 6.26
N GLU A 13 17.21 5.33 6.42
CA GLU A 13 17.81 4.31 7.27
C GLU A 13 17.27 4.41 8.71
N GLY A 14 16.95 3.27 9.32
CA GLY A 14 16.36 3.19 10.67
C GLY A 14 14.87 3.52 10.76
N MET A 15 14.20 3.91 9.67
CA MET A 15 12.76 4.23 9.66
C MET A 15 11.87 3.09 9.15
N ALA A 16 12.45 1.93 8.80
CA ALA A 16 11.71 0.78 8.29
C ALA A 16 10.65 0.27 9.28
N ASP A 17 11.00 0.12 10.55
CA ASP A 17 10.08 -0.44 11.55
C ASP A 17 8.91 0.52 11.83
N VAL A 18 9.16 1.83 11.82
CA VAL A 18 8.13 2.87 11.94
C VAL A 18 7.19 2.85 10.74
N LEU A 19 7.74 2.60 9.55
CA LEU A 19 6.93 2.44 8.34
C LEU A 19 6.01 1.22 8.46
N GLU A 20 6.56 0.06 8.83
CA GLU A 20 5.81 -1.18 8.98
C GLU A 20 4.67 -1.02 10.00
N GLU A 21 4.92 -0.37 11.15
CA GLU A 21 3.90 -0.08 12.16
C GLU A 21 2.78 0.82 11.61
N ARG A 22 3.14 1.91 10.92
CA ARG A 22 2.17 2.83 10.32
C ARG A 22 1.30 2.14 9.27
N PHE A 23 1.88 1.25 8.46
CA PHE A 23 1.15 0.55 7.42
C PHE A 23 0.29 -0.59 7.95
N ALA A 24 0.69 -1.25 9.03
CA ALA A 24 -0.17 -2.23 9.71
C ALA A 24 -1.49 -1.59 10.17
N ASN A 25 -1.44 -0.37 10.71
CA ASN A 25 -2.63 0.37 11.10
C ASN A 25 -3.49 0.77 9.89
N ARG A 26 -2.87 1.17 8.76
CA ARG A 26 -3.58 1.64 7.57
C ARG A 26 -4.23 0.50 6.76
N ALA A 27 -3.63 -0.69 6.77
CA ALA A 27 -4.20 -1.87 6.12
C ALA A 27 -5.62 -2.20 6.63
N GLY A 28 -5.86 -2.02 7.93
CA GLY A 28 -7.18 -2.26 8.55
C GLY A 28 -8.25 -1.21 8.23
N GLU A 29 -7.87 -0.03 7.75
CA GLU A 29 -8.81 1.02 7.32
C GLU A 29 -9.24 0.83 5.86
N VAL A 30 -8.28 0.51 5.00
CA VAL A 30 -8.46 0.30 3.55
C VAL A 30 -9.29 -0.95 3.24
N ASP A 31 -9.19 -2.00 4.08
CA ASP A 31 -10.02 -3.21 4.04
C ASP A 31 -11.51 -2.93 3.81
N LYS A 32 -12.02 -1.86 4.45
CA LYS A 32 -13.45 -1.56 4.51
C LYS A 32 -13.95 -0.80 3.30
N THR A 33 -13.06 -0.40 2.39
CA THR A 33 -13.42 0.42 1.24
C THR A 33 -14.05 -0.45 0.15
N PRO A 34 -15.20 -0.03 -0.43
CA PRO A 34 -15.80 -0.73 -1.55
C PRO A 34 -14.82 -0.92 -2.71
N GLY A 35 -14.76 -2.14 -3.24
CA GLY A 35 -13.88 -2.48 -4.37
C GLY A 35 -12.42 -2.73 -4.00
N PHE A 36 -12.04 -2.65 -2.72
CA PHE A 36 -10.73 -3.09 -2.26
C PHE A 36 -10.61 -4.62 -2.33
N GLU A 37 -9.46 -5.12 -2.81
CA GLU A 37 -9.22 -6.57 -2.94
C GLU A 37 -7.99 -7.08 -2.19
N ALA A 38 -6.91 -6.30 -2.09
CA ALA A 38 -5.68 -6.70 -1.40
C ALA A 38 -4.76 -5.52 -1.09
N PHE A 39 -4.00 -5.64 0.01
CA PHE A 39 -2.96 -4.71 0.44
C PHE A 39 -1.74 -5.52 0.90
N GLU A 40 -0.56 -5.15 0.42
CA GLU A 40 0.71 -5.72 0.89
C GLU A 40 1.78 -4.62 0.99
N LEU A 41 2.56 -4.64 2.08
CA LEU A 41 3.79 -3.87 2.19
C LEU A 41 4.96 -4.80 1.88
N LEU A 42 5.72 -4.49 0.82
CA LEU A 42 6.85 -5.28 0.39
C LEU A 42 8.15 -4.60 0.82
N ARG A 43 8.88 -5.28 1.71
CA ARG A 43 10.22 -4.86 2.17
C ARG A 43 11.28 -5.32 1.16
N PRO A 44 12.19 -4.44 0.71
CA PRO A 44 13.27 -4.83 -0.17
C PRO A 44 14.25 -5.79 0.52
N THR A 45 14.68 -6.83 -0.19
CA THR A 45 15.69 -7.79 0.28
C THR A 45 17.02 -7.65 -0.46
N ASP A 46 17.10 -6.74 -1.44
CA ASP A 46 18.27 -6.49 -2.28
C ASP A 46 19.24 -5.45 -1.69
N GLY A 47 19.00 -5.00 -0.45
CA GLY A 47 19.77 -3.96 0.21
C GLY A 47 19.38 -2.54 -0.20
N SER A 48 18.39 -2.36 -1.08
CA SER A 48 17.81 -1.04 -1.34
C SER A 48 16.89 -0.59 -0.20
N ASN A 49 16.56 0.69 -0.17
CA ASN A 49 15.64 1.29 0.78
C ASN A 49 14.27 1.62 0.15
N ARG A 50 13.94 0.98 -0.98
CA ARG A 50 12.69 1.21 -1.72
C ARG A 50 11.66 0.17 -1.32
N PHE A 51 10.66 0.60 -0.58
CA PHE A 51 9.52 -0.22 -0.22
C PHE A 51 8.43 -0.07 -1.28
N PHE A 52 7.67 -1.16 -1.50
CA PHE A 52 6.52 -1.12 -2.38
C PHE A 52 5.25 -1.33 -1.58
N VAL A 53 4.34 -0.38 -1.70
CA VAL A 53 2.97 -0.52 -1.21
C VAL A 53 2.15 -1.03 -2.38
N TYR A 54 1.78 -2.30 -2.32
CA TYR A 54 0.94 -2.95 -3.31
C TYR A 54 -0.52 -2.86 -2.87
N THR A 55 -1.39 -2.39 -3.76
CA THR A 55 -2.83 -2.45 -3.58
C THR A 55 -3.51 -2.98 -4.83
N ARG A 56 -4.58 -3.74 -4.64
CA ARG A 56 -5.42 -4.27 -5.71
C ARG A 56 -6.87 -3.88 -5.48
N TRP A 57 -7.53 -3.50 -6.56
CA TRP A 57 -8.89 -2.98 -6.58
C TRP A 57 -9.70 -3.63 -7.70
N ALA A 58 -11.02 -3.74 -7.55
CA ALA A 58 -11.92 -4.36 -8.52
C ALA A 58 -11.99 -3.59 -9.85
N ASP A 59 -11.79 -2.27 -9.80
CA ASP A 59 -11.71 -1.36 -10.93
C ASP A 59 -11.03 -0.03 -10.55
N GLU A 60 -10.77 0.79 -11.57
CA GLU A 60 -10.13 2.11 -11.43
C GLU A 60 -11.01 3.09 -10.64
N ALA A 61 -12.33 3.07 -10.84
CA ALA A 61 -13.26 3.96 -10.15
C ALA A 61 -13.28 3.75 -8.63
N SER A 62 -13.16 2.51 -8.18
CA SER A 62 -13.08 2.15 -6.76
C SER A 62 -11.82 2.73 -6.11
N PHE A 63 -10.69 2.67 -6.82
CA PHE A 63 -9.43 3.27 -6.35
C PHE A 63 -9.49 4.80 -6.32
N ASP A 64 -10.05 5.42 -7.36
CA ASP A 64 -10.15 6.88 -7.44
C ASP A 64 -11.04 7.42 -6.31
N ALA A 65 -12.19 6.78 -6.06
CA ALA A 65 -13.09 7.14 -4.96
C ALA A 65 -12.42 7.01 -3.58
N TRP A 66 -11.55 6.01 -3.40
CA TRP A 66 -10.76 5.88 -2.17
C TRP A 66 -9.69 6.98 -2.04
N MET A 67 -9.03 7.34 -3.13
CA MET A 67 -8.00 8.38 -3.10
C MET A 67 -8.58 9.76 -2.75
N GLU A 68 -9.83 10.01 -3.15
CA GLU A 68 -10.55 11.26 -2.89
C GLU A 68 -11.23 11.33 -1.51
N SER A 69 -11.22 10.25 -0.72
CA SER A 69 -11.89 10.15 0.59
C SER A 69 -11.10 10.70 1.77
#